data_AF-A0A6F9AZJ1-F1
#
_entry.id   AF-A0A6F9AZJ1-F1
#
_cell.length_a   1.000
_cell.length_b   1.000
_cell.length_c   1.000
_cell.angle_alpha   90.00
_cell.angle_beta   90.00
_cell.angle_gamma   90.00
#
_symmetry.space_group_name_H-M   'P 1'
#
loop_
_entity.id
_entity.type
_entity.pdbx_description
1 polymer ?
#
loop_
_entity_poly.entity_id
_entity_poly.type
_entity_poly.pdbx_seq_one_letter_code
_entity_poly.pdbx_strand_id
1 'polypeptide(L)'
;MLLALTWGSLGRHYIAMFESTQNVMLKPTETWREALLDTRVMDLFFTVHRKIREDSDMAQDSLQCLAQLASMHGPIFPDESAQVSYLAHLVEGLLGMINGIEIEDSEAVGISNIISNLISTFPRAILTALPSELFTSFINCLTLLTCSFGRSAALEEVLDKDDMIYMEAYDKLLESWLTLVQDDEHFPRGCFVQPSVQVFNSYIQCHLAAPDGTRNLTANGVASHEEDEINELQEDDRELFSDQLASIGMLGRIAANHCIPLLTRYIHTIAFTF
;
A
#
# COMPACT_ATOMS: atom_id res chain seq x y z
N MET A 1 -12.20 -34.27 6.49
CA MET A 1 -11.74 -34.43 5.09
C MET A 1 -12.03 -33.15 4.31
N LEU A 2 -11.52 -32.01 4.81
CA LEU A 2 -11.83 -30.66 4.33
C LEU A 2 -10.61 -29.72 4.47
N LEU A 3 -9.42 -30.28 4.68
CA LEU A 3 -8.18 -29.54 4.94
C LEU A 3 -7.07 -29.83 3.92
N ALA A 4 -7.41 -30.42 2.77
CA ALA A 4 -6.40 -30.89 1.81
C ALA A 4 -6.58 -30.34 0.37
N LEU A 5 -7.47 -29.36 0.14
CA LEU A 5 -7.75 -28.85 -1.22
C LEU A 5 -7.34 -27.39 -1.46
N THR A 6 -6.74 -26.70 -0.49
CA THR A 6 -6.32 -25.29 -0.65
C THR A 6 -4.88 -25.10 -1.13
N TRP A 7 -4.12 -26.17 -1.38
CA TRP A 7 -2.70 -26.08 -1.77
C TRP A 7 -2.41 -26.36 -3.26
N GLY A 8 -3.43 -26.59 -4.09
CA GLY A 8 -3.23 -27.06 -5.47
C GLY A 8 -3.11 -25.97 -6.55
N SER A 9 -3.53 -24.73 -6.29
CA SER A 9 -3.68 -23.70 -7.35
C SER A 9 -2.70 -22.52 -7.26
N LEU A 10 -1.98 -22.35 -6.15
CA LEU A 10 -0.92 -21.35 -5.96
C LEU A 10 0.33 -21.55 -6.84
N GLY A 11 0.37 -22.56 -7.71
CA GLY A 11 1.63 -23.10 -8.22
C GLY A 11 2.16 -22.56 -9.55
N ARG A 12 1.47 -21.67 -10.29
CA ARG A 12 1.94 -21.33 -11.67
C ARG A 12 2.18 -19.84 -11.96
N HIS A 13 1.49 -18.92 -11.32
CA HIS A 13 1.87 -17.49 -11.38
C HIS A 13 3.00 -17.14 -10.40
N TYR A 14 3.14 -17.90 -9.30
CA TYR A 14 4.18 -17.66 -8.31
C TYR A 14 5.58 -18.09 -8.73
N ILE A 15 5.77 -18.94 -9.75
CA ILE A 15 7.10 -19.50 -10.07
C ILE A 15 7.98 -18.50 -10.83
N ALA A 16 7.41 -17.59 -11.63
CA ALA A 16 8.15 -16.49 -12.24
C ALA A 16 8.30 -15.28 -11.29
N MET A 17 7.37 -15.12 -10.33
CA MET A 17 7.43 -14.13 -9.25
C MET A 17 8.29 -14.56 -8.05
N PHE A 18 8.74 -15.82 -7.98
CA PHE A 18 9.46 -16.35 -6.81
C PHE A 18 10.91 -15.86 -6.70
N GLU A 19 11.46 -15.25 -7.76
CA GLU A 19 12.86 -14.82 -7.79
C GLU A 19 13.04 -13.32 -7.49
N SER A 20 11.98 -12.51 -7.45
CA SER A 20 12.04 -11.11 -7.05
C SER A 20 11.27 -10.87 -5.73
N THR A 21 12.02 -10.54 -4.68
CA THR A 21 11.54 -10.03 -3.38
C THR A 21 10.72 -10.99 -2.49
N GLN A 22 11.34 -12.10 -2.08
CA GLN A 22 11.13 -12.51 -0.68
C GLN A 22 11.69 -11.40 0.22
N ASN A 23 10.82 -10.55 0.76
CA ASN A 23 11.18 -9.64 1.84
C ASN A 23 11.46 -10.46 3.10
N VAL A 24 12.65 -11.04 3.15
CA VAL A 24 13.16 -11.72 4.35
C VAL A 24 13.25 -10.66 5.43
N MET A 25 12.54 -10.87 6.54
CA MET A 25 12.57 -9.88 7.60
C MET A 25 13.94 -9.84 8.29
N LEU A 26 14.42 -8.65 8.58
CA LEU A 26 15.68 -8.43 9.28
C LEU A 26 15.53 -8.73 10.78
N LYS A 27 16.09 -9.87 11.23
CA LYS A 27 16.07 -10.31 12.66
C LYS A 27 17.47 -10.36 13.29
N PRO A 28 18.13 -9.21 13.49
CA PRO A 28 19.48 -9.16 14.02
C PRO A 28 19.50 -9.45 15.53
N THR A 29 20.61 -10.02 15.99
CA THR A 29 20.89 -10.22 17.42
C THR A 29 21.30 -8.91 18.10
N GLU A 30 21.31 -8.90 19.43
CA GLU A 30 21.73 -7.73 20.25
C GLU A 30 23.11 -7.17 19.88
N THR A 31 24.01 -8.02 19.36
CA THR A 31 25.36 -7.63 18.92
C THR A 31 25.35 -6.59 17.79
N TRP A 32 24.26 -6.47 17.04
CA TRP A 32 24.10 -5.51 15.95
C TRP A 32 23.50 -4.17 16.39
N ARG A 33 23.11 -4.04 17.67
CA ARG A 33 22.39 -2.88 18.19
C ARG A 33 23.13 -1.57 17.94
N GLU A 34 24.43 -1.53 18.23
CA GLU A 34 25.25 -0.33 18.03
C GLU A 34 25.35 0.09 16.56
N ALA A 35 25.24 -0.87 15.63
CA ALA A 35 25.34 -0.60 14.21
C ALA A 35 23.99 -0.18 13.61
N LEU A 36 22.90 -0.89 13.91
CA LEU A 36 21.61 -0.71 13.23
C LEU A 36 20.64 0.23 13.96
N LEU A 37 20.83 0.47 15.27
CA LEU A 37 20.05 1.50 15.99
C LEU A 37 20.72 2.88 15.96
N ASP A 38 21.89 3.01 15.35
CA ASP A 38 22.51 4.31 15.10
C ASP A 38 21.73 5.04 13.99
N THR A 39 21.09 6.15 14.33
CA THR A 39 20.28 6.95 13.41
C THR A 39 21.05 7.40 12.17
N ARG A 40 22.39 7.53 12.28
CA ARG A 40 23.25 7.91 11.15
C ARG A 40 23.27 6.87 10.04
N VAL A 41 23.07 5.60 10.36
CA VAL A 41 22.98 4.54 9.35
C VAL A 41 21.68 4.68 8.56
N MET A 42 20.57 4.94 9.24
CA MET A 42 19.30 5.19 8.59
C MET A 42 19.34 6.47 7.72
N ASP A 43 19.90 7.56 8.26
CA ASP A 43 20.08 8.83 7.54
C ASP A 43 20.96 8.65 6.29
N LEU A 44 21.97 7.79 6.38
CA LEU A 44 22.83 7.44 5.25
C LEU A 44 22.00 6.79 4.14
N PHE A 45 21.17 5.79 4.43
CA PHE A 45 20.36 5.13 3.40
C PHE A 45 19.34 6.06 2.75
N PHE A 46 18.67 6.92 3.53
CA PHE A 46 17.80 7.96 2.95
C PHE A 46 18.57 8.95 2.08
N THR A 47 19.78 9.37 2.50
CA THR A 47 20.63 10.28 1.73
C THR A 47 21.15 9.64 0.44
N VAL A 48 21.53 8.36 0.51
CA VAL A 48 22.00 7.57 -0.63
C VAL A 48 20.88 7.46 -1.65
N HIS A 49 19.69 7.02 -1.24
CA HIS A 49 18.53 6.92 -2.13
C HIS A 49 18.23 8.26 -2.84
N ARG A 50 18.13 9.37 -2.09
CA ARG A 50 17.89 10.70 -2.68
C ARG A 50 18.93 11.11 -3.73
N LYS A 51 20.16 10.61 -3.65
CA LYS A 51 21.23 10.94 -4.59
C LYS A 51 21.26 10.06 -5.83
N ILE A 52 20.73 8.85 -5.75
CA ILE A 52 20.80 7.85 -6.81
C ILE A 52 19.43 7.52 -7.40
N ARG A 53 18.37 8.18 -6.95
CA ARG A 53 16.98 7.89 -7.36
C ARG A 53 16.71 7.99 -8.86
N GLU A 54 17.48 8.80 -9.59
CA GLU A 54 17.37 8.95 -11.04
C GLU A 54 17.92 7.73 -11.82
N ASP A 55 18.66 6.85 -11.14
CA ASP A 55 19.13 5.57 -11.68
C ASP A 55 18.20 4.46 -11.15
N SER A 56 17.36 3.90 -12.03
CA SER A 56 16.29 2.97 -11.65
C SER A 56 16.79 1.74 -10.90
N ASP A 57 17.93 1.19 -11.31
CA ASP A 57 18.49 -0.03 -10.71
C ASP A 57 19.02 0.29 -9.30
N MET A 58 19.75 1.39 -9.16
CA MET A 58 20.27 1.84 -7.87
C MET A 58 19.15 2.35 -6.93
N ALA A 59 18.08 2.93 -7.47
CA ALA A 59 16.90 3.34 -6.72
C ALA A 59 16.21 2.13 -6.09
N GLN A 60 16.03 1.04 -6.86
CA GLN A 60 15.47 -0.21 -6.36
C GLN A 60 16.32 -0.81 -5.23
N ASP A 61 17.65 -0.90 -5.42
CA ASP A 61 18.56 -1.45 -4.40
C ASP A 61 18.51 -0.64 -3.08
N SER A 62 18.48 0.68 -3.18
CA SER A 62 18.42 1.55 -2.01
C SER A 62 17.07 1.51 -1.30
N LEU A 63 15.95 1.44 -2.05
CA LEU A 63 14.62 1.23 -1.46
C LEU A 63 14.50 -0.14 -0.80
N GLN A 64 15.11 -1.18 -1.36
CA GLN A 64 15.13 -2.50 -0.76
C GLN A 64 15.89 -2.49 0.57
N CYS A 65 17.00 -1.75 0.65
CA CYS A 65 17.72 -1.56 1.91
C CYS A 65 16.85 -0.82 2.95
N LEU A 66 16.11 0.22 2.57
CA LEU A 66 15.18 0.92 3.45
C LEU A 66 14.00 0.02 3.88
N ALA A 67 13.49 -0.82 2.97
CA ALA A 67 12.44 -1.79 3.27
C ALA A 67 12.92 -2.83 4.29
N GLN A 68 14.17 -3.27 4.18
CA GLN A 68 14.80 -4.16 5.15
C GLN A 68 14.95 -3.50 6.53
N LEU A 69 15.37 -2.24 6.60
CA LEU A 69 15.40 -1.46 7.84
C LEU A 69 14.00 -1.30 8.46
N ALA A 70 12.95 -1.16 7.63
CA ALA A 70 11.56 -1.12 8.07
C ALA A 70 11.01 -2.47 8.56
N SER A 71 11.64 -3.59 8.18
CA SER A 71 11.27 -4.94 8.64
C SER A 71 11.96 -5.38 9.93
N MET A 72 12.78 -4.49 10.51
CA MET A 72 13.63 -4.83 11.64
C MET A 72 12.81 -5.11 12.91
N HIS A 73 13.03 -6.27 13.52
CA HIS A 73 12.37 -6.67 14.77
C HIS A 73 13.19 -7.69 15.58
N GLY A 74 12.69 -8.01 16.77
CA GLY A 74 13.29 -9.01 17.67
C GLY A 74 14.17 -8.38 18.75
N PRO A 75 15.15 -9.13 19.29
CA PRO A 75 15.89 -8.75 20.50
C PRO A 75 16.86 -7.57 20.28
N ILE A 76 17.02 -7.11 19.04
CA ILE A 76 17.83 -5.92 18.77
C ILE A 76 17.31 -4.68 19.53
N PHE A 77 16.01 -4.59 19.80
CA PHE A 77 15.46 -3.51 20.59
C PHE A 77 15.52 -3.83 22.10
N PRO A 78 16.16 -2.98 22.94
CA PRO A 78 16.20 -3.18 24.39
C PRO A 78 14.83 -3.12 25.05
N ASP A 79 13.97 -2.24 24.56
CA ASP A 79 12.70 -1.88 25.16
C ASP A 79 11.79 -1.22 24.11
N GLU A 80 10.54 -0.96 24.50
CA GLU A 80 9.55 -0.31 23.63
C GLU A 80 9.92 1.14 23.28
N SER A 81 10.61 1.87 24.17
CA SER A 81 11.02 3.25 23.91
C SER A 81 12.03 3.34 22.76
N ALA A 82 12.94 2.38 22.67
CA ALA A 82 13.87 2.26 21.56
C ALA A 82 13.16 1.91 20.24
N GLN A 83 12.12 1.06 20.28
CA GLN A 83 11.28 0.77 19.11
C GLN A 83 10.54 2.02 18.62
N VAL A 84 9.92 2.76 19.54
CA VAL A 84 9.21 4.01 19.20
C VAL A 84 10.17 5.04 18.60
N SER A 85 11.35 5.21 19.20
CA SER A 85 12.36 6.17 18.71
C SER A 85 12.88 5.79 17.32
N TYR A 86 13.15 4.50 17.09
CA TYR A 86 13.58 3.99 15.79
C TYR A 86 12.48 4.16 14.73
N LEU A 87 11.25 3.77 15.06
CA LEU A 87 10.10 3.90 14.16
C LEU A 87 9.82 5.36 13.82
N ALA A 88 9.88 6.26 14.81
CA ALA A 88 9.69 7.69 14.59
C ALA A 88 10.73 8.25 13.59
N HIS A 89 12.01 7.95 13.80
CA HIS A 89 13.09 8.40 12.91
C HIS A 89 12.91 7.87 11.48
N LEU A 90 12.48 6.61 11.34
CA LEU A 90 12.24 5.99 10.05
C LEU A 90 11.04 6.60 9.31
N VAL A 91 9.95 6.88 10.04
CA VAL A 91 8.77 7.57 9.50
C VAL A 91 9.12 9.01 9.10
N GLU A 92 9.90 9.73 9.90
CA GLU A 92 10.37 11.08 9.56
C GLU A 92 11.23 11.09 8.30
N GLY A 93 12.18 10.15 8.18
CA GLY A 93 13.00 10.00 6.99
C GLY A 93 12.20 9.66 5.74
N LEU A 94 11.23 8.75 5.86
CA LEU A 94 10.31 8.37 4.79
C LEU A 94 9.44 9.55 4.33
N LEU A 95 8.83 10.27 5.28
CA LEU A 95 8.04 11.46 4.98
C LEU A 95 8.88 12.55 4.34
N GLY A 96 10.11 12.77 4.82
CA GLY A 96 11.05 13.72 4.21
C GLY A 96 11.58 13.29 2.84
N MET A 97 11.46 12.03 2.47
CA MET A 97 11.79 11.50 1.14
C MET A 97 10.62 11.67 0.16
N ILE A 98 9.38 11.44 0.61
CA ILE A 98 8.19 11.51 -0.25
C ILE A 98 7.67 12.94 -0.41
N ASN A 99 7.71 13.75 0.65
CA ASN A 99 7.10 15.08 0.62
C ASN A 99 7.85 16.04 -0.31
N GLY A 100 7.16 16.50 -1.36
CA GLY A 100 7.68 17.51 -2.29
C GLY A 100 8.46 16.95 -3.48
N ILE A 101 8.37 15.64 -3.72
CA ILE A 101 9.02 14.94 -4.84
C ILE A 101 7.96 14.13 -5.60
N GLU A 102 8.09 14.09 -6.93
CA GLU A 102 7.29 13.21 -7.78
C GLU A 102 7.87 11.80 -7.74
N ILE A 103 7.04 10.82 -7.39
CA ILE A 103 7.43 9.41 -7.30
C ILE A 103 7.51 8.83 -8.71
N GLU A 104 8.65 8.25 -9.05
CA GLU A 104 8.85 7.56 -10.31
C GLU A 104 8.27 6.14 -10.26
N ASP A 105 7.90 5.60 -11.43
CA ASP A 105 7.35 4.25 -11.55
C ASP A 105 8.25 3.20 -10.86
N SER A 106 9.57 3.34 -11.01
CA SER A 106 10.60 2.47 -10.41
C SER A 106 10.61 2.48 -8.88
N GLU A 107 10.08 3.52 -8.24
CA GLU A 107 10.10 3.71 -6.79
C GLU A 107 8.82 3.19 -6.11
N ALA A 108 7.71 3.03 -6.86
CA ALA A 108 6.38 2.79 -6.31
C ALA A 108 6.32 1.52 -5.44
N VAL A 109 6.84 0.40 -5.95
CA VAL A 109 6.88 -0.89 -5.23
C VAL A 109 7.82 -0.83 -4.02
N GLY A 110 8.96 -0.17 -4.15
CA GLY A 110 9.91 -0.02 -3.02
C GLY A 110 9.30 0.79 -1.88
N ILE A 111 8.61 1.89 -2.18
CA ILE A 111 7.93 2.73 -1.18
C ILE A 111 6.76 1.99 -0.53
N SER A 112 5.93 1.28 -1.31
CA SER A 112 4.83 0.49 -0.75
C SER A 112 5.32 -0.64 0.17
N ASN A 113 6.46 -1.27 -0.18
CA ASN A 113 7.12 -2.27 0.66
C ASN A 113 7.64 -1.70 1.98
N ILE A 114 8.26 -0.51 1.98
CA ILE A 114 8.67 0.17 3.22
C ILE A 114 7.45 0.37 4.12
N ILE A 115 6.38 0.98 3.59
CA ILE A 115 5.16 1.29 4.35
C ILE A 115 4.51 0.02 4.89
N SER A 116 4.38 -1.01 4.07
CA SER A 116 3.85 -2.31 4.49
C SER A 116 4.68 -2.93 5.61
N ASN A 117 6.01 -2.89 5.52
CA ASN A 117 6.88 -3.40 6.57
C ASN A 117 6.71 -2.62 7.88
N LEU A 118 6.59 -1.29 7.83
CA LEU A 118 6.32 -0.47 9.02
C LEU A 118 5.01 -0.88 9.72
N ILE A 119 3.94 -1.10 8.96
CA ILE A 119 2.61 -1.41 9.52
C ILE A 119 2.52 -2.86 10.02
N SER A 120 3.10 -3.81 9.27
CA SER A 120 3.03 -5.24 9.60
C SER A 120 4.02 -5.66 10.68
N THR A 121 5.21 -5.04 10.74
CA THR A 121 6.29 -5.44 11.66
C THR A 121 6.11 -4.85 13.05
N PHE A 122 5.74 -3.57 13.16
CA PHE A 122 5.68 -2.90 14.45
C PHE A 122 4.35 -3.17 15.17
N PRO A 123 4.38 -3.49 16.48
CA PRO A 123 3.17 -3.65 17.27
C PRO A 123 2.33 -2.37 17.31
N ARG A 124 1.02 -2.52 17.48
CA ARG A 124 0.07 -1.39 17.46
C ARG A 124 0.34 -0.41 18.59
N ALA A 125 0.75 -0.92 19.76
CA ALA A 125 1.20 -0.11 20.89
C ALA A 125 2.39 0.81 20.55
N ILE A 126 3.29 0.38 19.65
CA ILE A 126 4.43 1.19 19.22
C ILE A 126 3.99 2.24 18.20
N LEU A 127 3.12 1.85 17.24
CA LEU A 127 2.53 2.79 16.27
C LEU A 127 1.74 3.91 16.95
N THR A 128 0.94 3.58 17.98
CA THR A 128 0.12 4.56 18.70
C THR A 128 0.92 5.40 19.71
N ALA A 129 2.13 4.97 20.06
CA ALA A 129 3.06 5.73 20.90
C ALA A 129 3.88 6.77 20.11
N LEU A 130 3.77 6.80 18.77
CA LEU A 130 4.37 7.85 17.96
C LEU A 130 3.80 9.24 18.32
N PRO A 131 4.59 10.33 18.15
CA PRO A 131 4.07 11.68 18.26
C PRO A 131 2.83 11.87 17.37
N SER A 132 1.75 12.44 17.91
CA SER A 132 0.44 12.47 17.23
C SER A 132 0.48 13.17 15.87
N GLU A 133 1.30 14.22 15.74
CA GLU A 133 1.51 14.93 14.46
C GLU A 133 2.25 14.06 13.44
N LEU A 134 3.23 13.27 13.89
CA LEU A 134 4.00 12.36 13.05
C LEU A 134 3.11 11.20 12.57
N PHE A 135 2.35 10.58 13.48
CA PHE A 135 1.39 9.54 13.12
C PHE A 135 0.34 10.06 12.12
N THR A 136 -0.22 11.23 12.37
CA THR A 136 -1.19 11.87 11.45
C THR A 136 -0.57 12.11 10.07
N SER A 137 0.67 12.60 10.03
CA SER A 137 1.39 12.82 8.77
C SER A 137 1.66 11.51 8.03
N PHE A 138 2.00 10.43 8.75
CA PHE A 138 2.17 9.10 8.17
C PHE A 138 0.88 8.56 7.56
N ILE A 139 -0.25 8.65 8.27
CA ILE A 139 -1.56 8.20 7.75
C ILE A 139 -2.01 9.04 6.56
N ASN A 140 -1.76 10.36 6.58
CA ASN A 140 -2.05 11.22 5.43
C ASN A 140 -1.19 10.84 4.22
N CYS A 141 0.10 10.56 4.42
CA CYS A 141 0.99 10.09 3.36
C CYS A 141 0.50 8.75 2.77
N LEU A 142 0.20 7.76 3.62
CA LEU A 142 -0.38 6.48 3.20
C LEU A 142 -1.66 6.71 2.37
N THR A 143 -2.57 7.57 2.84
CA THR A 143 -3.82 7.90 2.13
C THR A 143 -3.55 8.48 0.74
N LEU A 144 -2.64 9.45 0.65
CA LEU A 144 -2.28 10.12 -0.60
C LEU A 144 -1.67 9.13 -1.59
N LEU A 145 -0.72 8.31 -1.15
CA LEU A 145 -0.09 7.29 -1.97
C LEU A 145 -1.08 6.25 -2.44
N THR A 146 -1.93 5.72 -1.56
CA THR A 146 -2.97 4.76 -1.93
C THR A 146 -3.88 5.33 -3.02
N CYS A 147 -4.36 6.57 -2.87
CA CYS A 147 -5.20 7.19 -3.89
C CYS A 147 -4.43 7.45 -5.20
N SER A 148 -3.16 7.85 -5.12
CA SER A 148 -2.33 8.12 -6.30
C SER A 148 -2.03 6.84 -7.07
N PHE A 149 -1.56 5.80 -6.38
CA PHE A 149 -1.23 4.51 -6.99
C PHE A 149 -2.48 3.82 -7.51
N GLY A 150 -3.63 3.94 -6.85
CA GLY A 150 -4.89 3.40 -7.39
C GLY A 150 -5.36 4.07 -8.69
N ARG A 151 -5.08 5.38 -8.86
CA ARG A 151 -5.34 6.06 -10.15
C ARG A 151 -4.33 5.65 -11.22
N SER A 152 -3.06 5.52 -10.85
CA SER A 152 -2.03 5.06 -11.78
C SER A 152 -2.29 3.62 -12.22
N ALA A 153 -2.64 2.72 -11.30
CA ALA A 153 -2.99 1.32 -11.58
C ALA A 153 -4.17 1.21 -12.56
N ALA A 154 -5.25 1.99 -12.33
CA ALA A 154 -6.36 2.05 -13.27
C ALA A 154 -5.93 2.55 -14.66
N LEU A 155 -4.93 3.44 -14.73
CA LEU A 155 -4.38 3.88 -16.02
C LEU A 155 -3.48 2.81 -16.65
N GLU A 156 -2.74 2.00 -15.87
CA GLU A 156 -1.97 0.86 -16.39
C GLU A 156 -2.88 -0.15 -17.09
N GLU A 157 -4.04 -0.46 -16.50
CA GLU A 157 -5.05 -1.35 -17.12
C GLU A 157 -5.56 -0.78 -18.44
N VAL A 158 -5.90 0.51 -18.47
CA VAL A 158 -6.45 1.16 -19.66
C VAL A 158 -5.43 1.29 -20.79
N LEU A 159 -4.13 1.34 -20.44
CA LEU A 159 -3.03 1.42 -21.40
C LEU A 159 -2.48 0.05 -21.80
N ASP A 160 -3.03 -1.05 -21.26
CA ASP A 160 -2.56 -2.42 -21.48
C ASP A 160 -1.04 -2.54 -21.29
N LYS A 161 -0.55 -2.04 -20.15
CA LYS A 161 0.88 -2.13 -19.83
C LYS A 161 1.26 -3.56 -19.48
N ASP A 162 2.37 -4.04 -20.05
CA ASP A 162 2.94 -5.35 -19.71
C ASP A 162 3.37 -5.42 -18.22
N ASP A 163 3.96 -4.34 -17.70
CA ASP A 163 4.44 -4.23 -16.32
C ASP A 163 3.46 -3.42 -15.46
N MET A 164 2.66 -4.12 -14.64
CA MET A 164 1.60 -3.55 -13.78
C MET A 164 2.16 -3.10 -12.41
N ILE A 165 3.13 -2.19 -12.43
CA ILE A 165 3.91 -1.77 -11.26
C ILE A 165 3.04 -1.07 -10.20
N TYR A 166 2.17 -0.15 -10.63
CA TYR A 166 1.30 0.56 -9.69
C TYR A 166 0.19 -0.34 -9.16
N MET A 167 -0.28 -1.32 -9.91
CA MET A 167 -1.22 -2.32 -9.39
C MET A 167 -0.62 -3.08 -8.21
N GLU A 168 0.61 -3.60 -8.37
CA GLU A 168 1.32 -4.29 -7.29
C GLU A 168 1.52 -3.38 -6.06
N ALA A 169 1.97 -2.14 -6.29
CA ALA A 169 2.16 -1.18 -5.20
C ALA A 169 0.84 -0.82 -4.51
N TYR A 170 -0.25 -0.69 -5.28
CA TYR A 170 -1.57 -0.38 -4.77
C TYR A 170 -2.14 -1.50 -3.90
N ASP A 171 -2.04 -2.76 -4.37
CA ASP A 171 -2.43 -3.95 -3.62
C ASP A 171 -1.73 -4.01 -2.27
N LYS A 172 -0.42 -3.78 -2.27
CA LYS A 172 0.38 -3.77 -1.04
C LYS A 172 -0.09 -2.70 -0.05
N LEU A 173 -0.45 -1.51 -0.54
CA LEU A 173 -0.97 -0.45 0.32
C LEU A 173 -2.38 -0.77 0.85
N LEU A 174 -3.25 -1.40 0.04
CA LEU A 174 -4.57 -1.85 0.50
C LEU A 174 -4.48 -2.97 1.53
N GLU A 175 -3.56 -3.92 1.37
CA GLU A 175 -3.27 -4.95 2.38
C GLU A 175 -2.80 -4.31 3.69
N SER A 176 -1.94 -3.29 3.59
CA SER A 176 -1.47 -2.50 4.73
C SER A 176 -2.61 -1.77 5.44
N TRP A 177 -3.55 -1.19 4.69
CA TRP A 177 -4.77 -0.59 5.24
C TRP A 177 -5.59 -1.62 6.02
N LEU A 178 -5.84 -2.79 5.43
CA LEU A 178 -6.61 -3.84 6.07
C LEU A 178 -5.95 -4.28 7.39
N THR A 179 -4.62 -4.48 7.37
CA THR A 179 -3.80 -4.83 8.54
C THR A 179 -3.83 -3.77 9.64
N LEU A 180 -3.93 -2.49 9.27
CA LEU A 180 -3.98 -1.38 10.20
C LEU A 180 -5.35 -1.26 10.89
N VAL A 181 -6.43 -1.46 10.13
CA VAL A 181 -7.79 -1.17 10.60
C VAL A 181 -8.56 -2.37 11.15
N GLN A 182 -8.07 -3.60 10.97
CA GLN A 182 -8.70 -4.80 11.56
C GLN A 182 -8.75 -4.75 13.10
N ASP A 183 -7.82 -4.05 13.74
CA ASP A 183 -7.73 -3.88 15.20
C ASP A 183 -7.79 -2.39 15.60
N ASP A 184 -8.71 -1.65 15.00
CA ASP A 184 -8.83 -0.19 15.15
C ASP A 184 -9.06 0.29 16.60
N GLU A 185 -9.48 -0.60 17.50
CA GLU A 185 -9.71 -0.34 18.93
C GLU A 185 -8.49 0.26 19.65
N HIS A 186 -7.27 -0.03 19.17
CA HIS A 186 -6.03 0.48 19.76
C HIS A 186 -5.75 1.94 19.38
N PHE A 187 -6.41 2.46 18.35
CA PHE A 187 -6.16 3.79 17.81
C PHE A 187 -7.16 4.83 18.34
N PRO A 188 -6.82 6.13 18.28
CA PRO A 188 -7.74 7.19 18.65
C PRO A 188 -9.05 7.10 17.83
N ARG A 189 -10.19 7.13 18.52
CA ARG A 189 -11.51 6.97 17.87
C ARG A 189 -11.67 7.94 16.70
N GLY A 190 -12.03 7.39 15.55
CA GLY A 190 -12.33 8.15 14.35
C GLY A 190 -11.10 8.63 13.55
N CYS A 191 -9.87 8.30 13.96
CA CYS A 191 -8.66 8.74 13.25
C CYS A 191 -8.61 8.25 11.78
N PHE A 192 -9.24 7.12 11.49
CA PHE A 192 -9.28 6.56 10.14
C PHE A 192 -10.48 6.97 9.31
N VAL A 193 -11.50 7.64 9.87
CA VAL A 193 -12.75 7.91 9.14
C VAL A 193 -12.52 8.75 7.88
N GLN A 194 -11.80 9.88 7.98
CA GLN A 194 -11.52 10.72 6.81
C GLN A 194 -10.55 10.08 5.81
N PRO A 195 -9.45 9.45 6.25
CA PRO A 195 -8.62 8.62 5.37
C PRO A 195 -9.41 7.53 4.61
N SER A 196 -10.25 6.77 5.31
CA SER A 196 -11.09 5.72 4.72
C SER A 196 -12.06 6.28 3.68
N VAL A 197 -12.67 7.44 3.94
CA VAL A 197 -13.53 8.13 2.95
C VAL A 197 -12.75 8.46 1.68
N GLN A 198 -11.52 8.98 1.80
CA GLN A 198 -10.71 9.36 0.64
C GLN A 198 -10.31 8.15 -0.21
N VAL A 199 -9.76 7.11 0.43
CA VAL A 199 -9.37 5.87 -0.26
C VAL A 199 -10.58 5.21 -0.92
N PHE A 200 -11.70 5.11 -0.20
CA PHE A 200 -12.93 4.54 -0.72
C PHE A 200 -13.45 5.32 -1.94
N ASN A 201 -13.55 6.65 -1.84
CA ASN A 201 -14.00 7.48 -2.96
C ASN A 201 -13.06 7.35 -4.17
N SER A 202 -11.75 7.33 -3.95
CA SER A 202 -10.78 7.17 -5.02
C SER A 202 -10.94 5.82 -5.71
N TYR A 203 -11.12 4.73 -4.96
CA TYR A 203 -11.37 3.41 -5.54
C TYR A 203 -12.65 3.38 -6.38
N ILE A 204 -13.75 3.90 -5.85
CA ILE A 204 -15.02 3.96 -6.58
C ILE A 204 -14.88 4.81 -7.84
N GLN A 205 -14.18 5.95 -7.79
CA GLN A 205 -13.93 6.79 -8.96
C GLN A 205 -13.12 6.07 -10.04
N CYS A 206 -12.09 5.30 -9.67
CA CYS A 206 -11.32 4.51 -10.63
C CYS A 206 -12.17 3.45 -11.36
N HIS A 207 -13.22 2.94 -10.72
CA HIS A 207 -14.03 1.83 -11.24
C HIS A 207 -15.41 2.25 -11.79
N LEU A 208 -15.78 3.54 -11.70
CA LEU A 208 -17.00 4.07 -12.33
C LEU A 208 -16.70 4.61 -13.73
N ALA A 209 -17.61 4.36 -14.68
CA ALA A 209 -17.54 4.99 -15.99
C ALA A 209 -17.84 6.51 -15.90
N ALA A 210 -17.47 7.25 -16.94
CA ALA A 210 -17.90 8.64 -17.11
C ALA A 210 -19.43 8.77 -17.02
N PRO A 211 -19.98 9.84 -16.42
CA PRO A 211 -19.29 11.06 -15.96
C PRO A 211 -18.77 11.03 -14.52
N ASP A 212 -19.15 10.02 -13.72
CA ASP A 212 -18.91 10.00 -12.27
C ASP A 212 -17.57 9.38 -11.85
N GLY A 213 -16.86 8.77 -12.80
CA GLY A 213 -15.54 8.18 -12.58
C GLY A 213 -14.65 8.21 -13.82
N THR A 214 -13.51 7.54 -13.70
CA THR A 214 -12.41 7.54 -14.67
C THR A 214 -12.15 6.18 -15.28
N ARG A 215 -13.03 5.19 -15.08
CA ARG A 215 -12.90 3.87 -15.69
C ARG A 215 -12.85 4.00 -17.22
N ASN A 216 -11.88 3.33 -17.84
CA ASN A 216 -11.60 3.37 -19.28
C ASN A 216 -11.16 4.74 -19.81
N LEU A 217 -10.86 5.73 -18.96
CA LEU A 217 -10.32 7.01 -19.40
C LEU A 217 -8.79 7.01 -19.36
N THR A 218 -8.17 7.29 -20.50
CA THR A 218 -6.74 7.65 -20.54
C THR A 218 -6.52 9.01 -19.84
N ALA A 219 -5.25 9.35 -19.56
CA ALA A 219 -4.88 10.65 -18.97
C ALA A 219 -5.42 11.88 -19.75
N ASN A 220 -5.71 11.73 -21.05
CA ASN A 220 -6.28 12.77 -21.91
C ASN A 220 -7.82 12.77 -21.95
N GLY A 221 -8.49 11.92 -21.16
CA GLY A 221 -9.95 11.76 -21.16
C GLY A 221 -10.51 11.05 -22.39
N VAL A 222 -9.65 10.37 -23.17
CA VAL A 222 -10.08 9.55 -24.30
C VAL A 222 -10.43 8.17 -23.77
N ALA A 223 -11.63 7.69 -24.10
CA ALA A 223 -12.08 6.34 -23.76
C ALA A 223 -11.25 5.30 -24.52
N SER A 224 -10.76 4.26 -23.83
CA SER A 224 -10.22 3.07 -24.51
C SER A 224 -11.36 2.38 -25.27
N HIS A 225 -11.08 1.98 -26.51
CA HIS A 225 -12.07 1.47 -27.47
C HIS A 225 -11.94 -0.04 -27.72
N GLU A 226 -11.09 -0.74 -26.97
CA GLU A 226 -10.82 -2.15 -27.18
C GLU A 226 -11.64 -2.94 -26.15
N GLU A 227 -12.71 -3.58 -26.64
CA GLU A 227 -13.39 -4.64 -25.90
C GLU A 227 -12.53 -5.89 -26.07
N ASP A 228 -11.77 -6.25 -25.04
CA ASP A 228 -11.05 -7.52 -25.04
C ASP A 228 -12.04 -8.69 -25.09
N GLU A 229 -11.73 -9.69 -25.92
CA GLU A 229 -12.48 -10.94 -25.92
C GLU A 229 -12.30 -11.61 -24.55
N ILE A 230 -13.36 -11.61 -23.74
CA ILE A 230 -13.38 -12.26 -22.42
C ILE A 230 -13.04 -13.74 -22.60
N ASN A 231 -11.89 -14.15 -22.07
CA ASN A 231 -11.43 -15.53 -22.13
C ASN A 231 -12.24 -16.37 -21.13
N GLU A 232 -12.75 -17.54 -21.53
CA GLU A 232 -13.49 -18.45 -20.64
C GLU A 232 -12.67 -18.93 -19.42
N LEU A 233 -11.34 -18.76 -19.44
CA LEU A 233 -10.42 -19.04 -18.34
C LEU A 233 -10.14 -17.83 -17.44
N GLN A 234 -10.66 -16.64 -17.75
CA GLN A 234 -10.49 -15.44 -16.93
C GLN A 234 -11.27 -15.62 -15.61
N GLU A 235 -10.58 -15.40 -14.49
CA GLU A 235 -11.21 -15.45 -13.15
C GLU A 235 -12.24 -14.32 -13.01
N ASP A 236 -13.31 -14.57 -12.23
CA ASP A 236 -14.26 -13.51 -11.87
C ASP A 236 -13.51 -12.43 -11.06
N ASP A 237 -13.73 -11.15 -11.37
CA ASP A 237 -13.17 -10.00 -10.65
C ASP A 237 -13.33 -10.12 -9.12
N ARG A 238 -14.39 -10.78 -8.66
CA ARG A 238 -14.63 -11.04 -7.23
C ARG A 238 -13.59 -11.97 -6.60
N GLU A 239 -13.05 -12.89 -7.38
CA GLU A 239 -12.00 -13.82 -6.97
C GLU A 239 -10.64 -13.14 -7.16
N LEU A 240 -10.41 -12.56 -8.33
CA LEU A 240 -9.15 -11.89 -8.70
C LEU A 240 -8.80 -10.73 -7.76
N PHE A 241 -9.76 -9.85 -7.45
CA PHE A 241 -9.57 -8.67 -6.60
C PHE A 241 -10.14 -8.86 -5.19
N SER A 242 -10.28 -10.11 -4.73
CA SER A 242 -10.90 -10.43 -3.44
C SER A 242 -10.28 -9.68 -2.25
N ASP A 243 -8.95 -9.54 -2.22
CA ASP A 243 -8.22 -8.84 -1.17
C ASP A 243 -8.41 -7.31 -1.24
N GLN A 244 -8.38 -6.72 -2.44
CA GLN A 244 -8.70 -5.31 -2.63
C GLN A 244 -10.13 -5.00 -2.14
N LEU A 245 -11.10 -5.81 -2.57
CA LEU A 245 -12.50 -5.67 -2.19
C LEU A 245 -12.71 -5.84 -0.68
N ALA A 246 -11.97 -6.75 -0.04
CA ALA A 246 -11.98 -6.91 1.41
C ALA A 246 -11.46 -5.65 2.13
N SER A 247 -10.34 -5.09 1.66
CA SER A 247 -9.76 -3.86 2.21
C SER A 247 -10.70 -2.65 2.04
N ILE A 248 -11.17 -2.39 0.82
CA ILE A 248 -12.12 -1.30 0.53
C ILE A 248 -13.43 -1.50 1.29
N GLY A 249 -13.92 -2.73 1.39
CA GLY A 249 -15.10 -3.06 2.20
C GLY A 249 -14.90 -2.74 3.68
N MET A 250 -13.72 -2.99 4.23
CA MET A 250 -13.40 -2.66 5.62
C MET A 250 -13.32 -1.13 5.83
N LEU A 251 -12.65 -0.40 4.94
CA LEU A 251 -12.62 1.07 4.96
C LEU A 251 -14.04 1.66 4.85
N GLY A 252 -14.88 1.04 4.01
CA GLY A 252 -16.29 1.40 3.88
C GLY A 252 -17.10 1.18 5.17
N ARG A 253 -16.76 0.19 6.00
CA ARG A 253 -17.40 -0.02 7.32
C ARG A 253 -17.01 1.06 8.33
N ILE A 254 -15.73 1.43 8.36
CA ILE A 254 -15.22 2.51 9.23
C ILE A 254 -15.90 3.84 8.89
N ALA A 255 -16.11 4.09 7.59
CA ALA A 255 -16.77 5.27 7.06
C ALA A 255 -18.23 5.03 6.64
N ALA A 256 -18.95 4.11 7.28
CA ALA A 256 -20.27 3.65 6.84
C ALA A 256 -21.30 4.77 6.63
N ASN A 257 -21.26 5.80 7.47
CA ASN A 257 -22.14 6.97 7.38
C ASN A 257 -22.00 7.74 6.04
N HIS A 258 -20.84 7.64 5.39
CA HIS A 258 -20.59 8.23 4.08
C HIS A 258 -20.75 7.19 2.96
N CYS A 259 -20.13 6.02 3.12
CA CYS A 259 -20.03 5.02 2.06
C CYS A 259 -21.38 4.38 1.70
N ILE A 260 -22.24 4.10 2.69
CA ILE A 260 -23.55 3.46 2.43
C ILE A 260 -24.49 4.37 1.62
N PRO A 261 -24.71 5.64 2.00
CA PRO A 261 -25.51 6.56 1.17
C PRO A 261 -24.94 6.73 -0.24
N LEU A 262 -23.61 6.79 -0.37
CA LEU A 262 -22.93 6.95 -1.66
C LEU A 262 -23.20 5.76 -2.59
N LEU A 263 -22.96 4.53 -2.12
CA LEU A 263 -23.23 3.30 -2.89
C LEU A 263 -24.72 3.17 -3.24
N THR A 264 -25.61 3.48 -2.29
CA THR A 264 -27.06 3.44 -2.53
C THR A 264 -27.46 4.38 -3.67
N ARG A 265 -26.88 5.59 -3.71
CA ARG A 265 -27.13 6.56 -4.78
C ARG A 265 -26.66 6.06 -6.13
N TYR A 266 -25.46 5.47 -6.22
CA TYR A 266 -24.94 4.93 -7.48
C TYR A 266 -25.77 3.75 -7.98
N ILE A 267 -26.10 2.80 -7.12
CA ILE A 267 -26.93 1.64 -7.48
C ILE A 267 -28.32 2.10 -7.95
N HIS A 268 -28.94 3.04 -7.25
CA HIS A 268 -30.22 3.60 -7.67
C HIS A 268 -30.10 4.35 -9.01
N THR A 269 -29.01 5.05 -9.27
CA THR A 269 -28.83 5.73 -10.55
C THR A 269 -28.71 4.70 -11.69
N ILE A 270 -27.89 3.66 -11.51
CA ILE A 270 -27.66 2.62 -12.52
C ILE A 270 -28.94 1.81 -12.77
N ALA A 271 -29.63 1.38 -11.71
CA ALA A 271 -30.82 0.53 -11.81
C ALA A 271 -32.03 1.19 -12.49
N PHE A 272 -32.07 2.54 -12.54
CA PHE A 272 -33.14 3.30 -13.18
C PHE A 272 -32.72 3.96 -14.51
N THR A 273 -31.48 3.73 -14.97
CA THR A 273 -30.98 4.21 -16.27
C THR A 273 -31.04 3.12 -17.36
N PHE A 274 -31.34 1.87 -16.99
CA PHE A 274 -31.67 0.75 -17.88
C PHE A 274 -33.16 0.38 -17.75
#